data_AF-A0AA85JD05-F1
#
_entry.id   AF-A0AA85JD05-F1
#
_cell.length_a   1.000
_cell.length_b   1.000
_cell.length_c   1.000
_cell.angle_alpha   90.00
_cell.angle_beta   90.00
_cell.angle_gamma   90.00
#
_symmetry.space_group_name_H-M   'P 1'
#
loop_
_entity.id
_entity.type
_entity.pdbx_description
1 polymer ?
#
loop_
_entity_poly.entity_id
_entity_poly.type
_entity_poly.pdbx_seq_one_letter_code
_entity_poly.pdbx_strand_id
1 'polypeptide(L)'
;MPIMIEKPETDLHIKIKLDILSYILRLVKTKYFVILWFLVILISLISAAMVAYVLYGFREHIYDSSQATRIVKINREHHTLMKDGRQFQYLSGSIHYFRVPLIYWSDRIEKAKSAGLDAIQL
;
A
#
# COMPACT_ATOMS: atom_id res chain seq x y z
N MET A 1 -52.27 -47.08 38.92
CA MET A 1 -51.87 -45.67 38.73
C MET A 1 -50.51 -45.66 38.04
N PRO A 2 -50.39 -45.26 36.76
CA PRO A 2 -49.09 -45.15 36.13
C PRO A 2 -48.51 -43.76 36.35
N ILE A 3 -47.20 -43.74 36.64
CA ILE A 3 -46.41 -42.58 37.06
C ILE A 3 -46.04 -41.78 35.81
N MET A 4 -46.39 -40.49 35.81
CA MET A 4 -46.05 -39.56 34.74
C MET A 4 -44.61 -39.09 34.94
N ILE A 5 -43.69 -39.59 34.11
CA ILE A 5 -42.29 -39.16 34.07
C ILE A 5 -42.24 -37.80 33.38
N GLU A 6 -42.01 -36.75 34.16
CA GLU A 6 -41.78 -35.40 33.65
C GLU A 6 -40.43 -35.34 32.93
N LYS A 7 -40.46 -35.34 31.59
CA LYS A 7 -39.28 -35.04 30.77
C LYS A 7 -39.61 -34.08 29.63
N PRO A 8 -39.81 -32.77 29.90
CA PRO A 8 -39.97 -31.79 28.82
C PRO A 8 -38.71 -30.95 28.53
N GLU A 9 -37.75 -30.84 29.47
CA GLU A 9 -36.72 -29.79 29.39
C GLU A 9 -35.51 -30.14 28.50
N THR A 10 -35.12 -31.42 28.47
CA THR A 10 -34.02 -31.90 27.60
C THR A 10 -34.43 -31.98 26.12
N ASP A 11 -35.70 -32.27 25.85
CA ASP A 11 -36.23 -32.36 24.48
C ASP A 11 -36.36 -30.98 23.83
N LEU A 12 -36.69 -29.94 24.60
CA LEU A 12 -36.78 -28.57 24.08
C LEU A 12 -35.41 -28.04 23.65
N HIS A 13 -34.37 -28.26 24.46
CA HIS A 13 -33.00 -27.87 24.12
C HIS A 13 -32.47 -28.58 22.86
N ILE A 14 -32.80 -29.87 22.69
CA ILE A 14 -32.41 -30.63 21.50
C ILE A 14 -33.15 -30.11 20.28
N LYS A 15 -34.45 -29.82 20.40
CA LYS A 15 -35.26 -29.27 19.32
C LYS A 15 -34.75 -27.90 18.84
N ILE A 16 -34.39 -27.01 19.76
CA ILE A 16 -33.80 -25.70 19.44
C ILE A 16 -32.47 -25.88 18.70
N LYS A 17 -31.58 -26.77 19.16
CA LYS A 17 -30.30 -27.05 18.47
C LYS A 17 -30.52 -27.59 17.06
N LEU A 18 -31.50 -28.47 16.87
CA LEU A 18 -31.83 -29.04 15.56
C LEU A 18 -32.46 -28.00 14.63
N ASP A 19 -33.31 -27.11 15.14
CA ASP A 19 -33.91 -26.02 14.35
C ASP A 19 -32.84 -25.02 13.89
N ILE A 20 -31.92 -24.62 14.76
CA ILE A 20 -30.77 -23.76 14.42
C ILE A 20 -29.85 -24.44 13.40
N LEU A 21 -29.54 -25.73 13.61
CA LEU A 21 -28.71 -26.50 12.68
C LEU A 21 -29.37 -26.60 11.30
N SER A 22 -30.69 -26.81 11.25
CA SER A 22 -31.45 -26.87 10.00
C SER A 22 -31.47 -25.51 9.27
N TYR A 23 -31.55 -24.41 10.02
CA TYR A 23 -31.50 -23.05 9.48
C TYR A 23 -30.12 -22.73 8.89
N ILE A 24 -29.04 -23.04 9.61
CA ILE A 24 -27.66 -22.86 9.12
C ILE A 24 -27.40 -23.72 7.88
N LEU A 25 -27.86 -24.98 7.88
CA LEU A 25 -27.72 -25.87 6.71
C LEU A 25 -28.51 -25.37 5.49
N ARG A 26 -29.69 -24.77 5.70
CA ARG A 26 -30.45 -24.12 4.63
C ARG A 26 -29.74 -22.87 4.10
N LEU A 27 -29.17 -22.06 5.00
CA LEU A 27 -28.41 -20.86 4.67
C LEU A 27 -27.19 -21.18 3.79
N VAL A 28 -26.42 -22.21 4.15
CA VAL A 28 -25.23 -22.69 3.40
C VAL A 28 -25.59 -23.30 2.05
N LYS A 29 -26.80 -23.87 1.90
CA LYS A 29 -27.28 -24.47 0.64
C LYS A 29 -27.85 -23.45 -0.36
N THR A 30 -27.89 -22.17 -0.01
CA THR A 30 -28.44 -21.13 -0.89
C THR A 30 -27.41 -20.71 -1.94
N LYS A 31 -27.82 -20.52 -3.20
CA LYS A 31 -26.94 -20.10 -4.31
C LYS A 31 -26.12 -18.83 -4.00
N TYR A 32 -26.66 -17.96 -3.15
CA TYR A 32 -26.01 -16.73 -2.70
C TYR A 32 -24.80 -16.93 -1.80
N PHE A 33 -24.70 -18.06 -1.08
CA PHE A 33 -23.53 -18.38 -0.26
C PHE A 33 -22.29 -18.59 -1.13
N VAL A 34 -22.46 -19.28 -2.25
CA VAL A 34 -21.40 -19.51 -3.24
C VAL A 34 -20.96 -18.19 -3.87
N ILE A 35 -21.91 -17.32 -4.25
CA ILE A 35 -21.63 -15.99 -4.81
C ILE A 35 -20.84 -15.12 -3.82
N LEU A 36 -21.26 -15.09 -2.55
CA LEU A 36 -20.56 -14.36 -1.49
C LEU A 36 -19.12 -14.87 -1.30
N TRP A 37 -18.91 -16.19 -1.35
CA TRP A 37 -17.58 -16.80 -1.26
C TRP A 37 -16.67 -16.39 -2.42
N PHE A 38 -17.19 -16.37 -3.66
CA PHE A 38 -16.45 -15.89 -4.82
C PHE A 38 -16.08 -14.40 -4.71
N LEU A 39 -16.98 -13.57 -4.17
CA LEU A 39 -16.69 -12.14 -3.92
C LEU A 39 -15.58 -11.95 -2.88
N VAL A 40 -15.60 -12.71 -1.78
CA VAL A 40 -14.57 -12.66 -0.74
C VAL A 40 -13.20 -13.09 -1.30
N ILE A 41 -13.17 -14.18 -2.08
CA ILE A 41 -11.94 -14.61 -2.77
C ILE A 41 -11.43 -13.51 -3.70
N LEU A 42 -12.31 -12.90 -4.48
CA LEU A 42 -11.93 -11.83 -5.42
C LEU A 42 -11.32 -10.63 -4.69
N ILE A 43 -11.92 -10.18 -3.59
CA ILE A 43 -11.40 -9.07 -2.77
C ILE A 43 -10.02 -9.42 -2.18
N SER A 44 -9.87 -10.65 -1.67
CA SER A 44 -8.60 -11.13 -1.14
C SER A 44 -7.49 -11.13 -2.21
N LEU A 45 -7.82 -11.59 -3.42
CA LEU A 45 -6.89 -11.59 -4.56
C LEU A 45 -6.51 -10.17 -4.99
N ILE A 46 -7.47 -9.23 -5.04
CA ILE A 46 -7.20 -7.83 -5.38
C ILE A 46 -6.29 -7.19 -4.32
N SER A 47 -6.55 -7.42 -3.03
CA SER A 47 -5.71 -6.92 -1.95
C SER A 47 -4.30 -7.50 -2.03
N ALA A 48 -4.16 -8.79 -2.30
CA ALA A 48 -2.85 -9.43 -2.45
C ALA A 48 -2.09 -8.87 -3.66
N ALA A 49 -2.77 -8.64 -4.79
CA ALA A 49 -2.16 -8.03 -5.97
C ALA A 49 -1.72 -6.58 -5.71
N MET A 50 -2.53 -5.79 -5.00
CA MET A 50 -2.17 -4.42 -4.62
C MET A 50 -0.96 -4.38 -3.70
N VAL A 51 -0.90 -5.26 -2.70
CA VAL A 51 0.28 -5.40 -1.82
C VAL A 51 1.51 -5.82 -2.63
N ALA A 52 1.38 -6.78 -3.54
CA ALA A 52 2.48 -7.22 -4.41
C ALA A 52 3.00 -6.08 -5.32
N TYR A 53 2.10 -5.26 -5.87
CA TYR A 53 2.47 -4.10 -6.68
C TYR A 53 3.26 -3.06 -5.87
N VAL A 54 2.82 -2.76 -4.66
CA VAL A 54 3.52 -1.84 -3.74
C VAL A 54 4.90 -2.39 -3.38
N LEU A 55 5.01 -3.69 -3.06
CA LEU A 55 6.28 -4.34 -2.74
C LEU A 55 7.23 -4.40 -3.94
N TYR A 56 6.71 -4.58 -5.15
CA TYR A 56 7.50 -4.55 -6.38
C TYR A 56 8.14 -3.17 -6.59
N GLY A 57 7.35 -2.09 -6.45
CA GLY A 57 7.88 -0.72 -6.53
C GLY A 57 8.90 -0.38 -5.44
N PHE A 58 8.73 -0.92 -4.23
CA PHE A 58 9.68 -0.72 -3.13
C PHE A 58 11.03 -1.45 -3.39
N ARG A 59 11.02 -2.62 -4.04
CA ARG A 59 12.24 -3.38 -4.35
C ARG A 59 13.20 -2.62 -5.25
N GLU A 60 12.69 -1.96 -6.28
CA GLU A 60 13.48 -1.07 -7.15
C GLU A 60 14.10 0.10 -6.35
N HIS A 61 13.38 0.59 -5.32
CA HIS A 61 13.87 1.68 -4.49
C HIS A 61 15.05 1.29 -3.57
N ILE A 62 15.07 0.06 -3.05
CA ILE A 62 16.10 -0.40 -2.12
C ILE A 62 17.37 -0.85 -2.83
N TYR A 63 17.28 -1.43 -4.04
CA TYR A 63 18.45 -1.92 -4.78
C TYR A 63 19.51 -0.83 -5.01
N ASP A 64 19.07 0.36 -5.42
CA ASP A 64 19.95 1.51 -5.70
C ASP A 64 20.57 2.12 -4.43
N SER A 65 19.88 2.02 -3.29
CA SER A 65 20.32 2.61 -2.02
C SER A 65 21.51 1.88 -1.39
N SER A 66 21.84 0.68 -1.89
CA SER A 66 22.94 -0.16 -1.40
C SER A 66 24.32 0.25 -1.92
N GLN A 67 24.39 1.11 -2.96
CA GLN A 67 25.66 1.68 -3.41
C GLN A 67 26.00 2.91 -2.58
N ALA A 68 26.87 2.74 -1.58
CA ALA A 68 27.33 3.81 -0.68
C ALA A 68 28.09 4.95 -1.37
N THR A 69 28.33 4.86 -2.68
CA THR A 69 29.07 5.86 -3.44
C THR A 69 28.10 6.82 -4.13
N ARG A 70 28.08 8.07 -3.67
CA ARG A 70 27.33 9.15 -4.30
C ARG A 70 28.02 9.56 -5.60
N ILE A 71 27.41 9.25 -6.75
CA ILE A 71 28.01 9.54 -8.07
C ILE A 71 26.96 10.13 -8.99
N VAL A 72 27.34 11.19 -9.71
CA VAL A 72 26.61 11.69 -10.88
C VAL A 72 27.40 11.31 -12.13
N LYS A 73 26.79 10.56 -13.04
CA LYS A 73 27.38 10.16 -14.33
C LYS A 73 26.54 10.71 -15.48
N ILE A 74 27.19 10.93 -16.62
CA ILE A 74 26.50 11.26 -17.88
C ILE A 74 26.36 9.97 -18.67
N ASN A 75 25.13 9.55 -18.95
CA ASN A 75 24.85 8.46 -19.87
C ASN A 75 24.74 9.04 -21.29
N ARG A 76 25.76 8.76 -22.11
CA ARG A 76 25.84 9.29 -23.49
C ARG A 76 24.90 8.59 -24.47
N GLU A 77 24.59 7.32 -24.25
CA GLU A 77 23.72 6.55 -25.15
C GLU A 77 22.28 7.04 -25.05
N HIS A 78 21.82 7.25 -23.82
CA HIS A 78 20.46 7.71 -23.55
C HIS A 78 20.33 9.22 -23.36
N HIS A 79 21.43 9.99 -23.44
CA HIS A 79 21.48 11.44 -23.23
C HIS A 79 20.88 11.87 -21.87
N THR A 80 21.11 11.06 -20.84
CA THR A 80 20.54 11.27 -19.50
C THR A 80 21.62 11.45 -18.45
N LEU A 81 21.28 12.10 -17.35
CA LEU A 81 22.11 12.09 -16.16
C LEU A 81 21.72 10.89 -15.32
N MET A 82 22.70 10.24 -14.71
CA MET A 82 22.50 9.17 -13.76
C MET A 82 23.01 9.62 -12.41
N LYS A 83 22.14 9.66 -11.40
CA LYS A 83 22.50 9.95 -10.01
C LYS A 83 22.32 8.66 -9.21
N ASP A 84 23.41 8.21 -8.60
CA ASP A 84 23.47 7.03 -7.73
C ASP A 84 23.01 5.71 -8.38
N GLY A 85 22.94 5.65 -9.72
CA GLY A 85 22.48 4.48 -10.47
C GLY A 85 21.14 4.66 -11.18
N ARG A 86 20.38 5.70 -10.83
CA ARG A 86 19.10 6.05 -11.48
C ARG A 86 19.19 7.21 -12.44
N GLN A 87 18.37 7.16 -13.48
CA GLN A 87 18.13 8.32 -14.34
C GLN A 87 17.61 9.50 -13.50
N PHE A 88 18.25 10.66 -13.69
CA PHE A 88 18.01 11.87 -12.94
C PHE A 88 17.88 13.04 -13.92
N GLN A 89 16.90 13.90 -13.68
CA GLN A 89 16.75 15.20 -14.34
C GLN A 89 16.67 16.25 -13.24
N TYR A 90 17.51 17.28 -13.32
CA TYR A 90 17.45 18.38 -12.37
C TYR A 90 16.69 19.55 -12.98
N LEU A 91 15.90 20.23 -12.14
CA LEU A 91 15.40 21.56 -12.41
C LEU A 91 16.24 22.56 -11.62
N SER A 92 16.85 23.52 -12.31
CA SER A 92 17.75 24.51 -11.71
C SER A 92 17.18 25.93 -11.81
N GLY A 93 17.47 26.75 -10.80
CA GLY A 93 17.28 28.19 -10.85
C GLY A 93 18.61 28.92 -10.63
N SER A 94 18.75 30.11 -11.20
CA SER A 94 19.95 30.93 -11.04
C SER A 94 19.87 31.78 -9.78
N ILE A 95 20.88 31.69 -8.91
CA ILE A 95 21.08 32.57 -7.75
C ILE A 95 22.50 33.09 -7.77
N HIS A 96 22.64 34.37 -8.08
CA HIS A 96 23.92 35.05 -7.98
C HIS A 96 24.19 35.45 -6.53
N TYR A 97 25.07 34.71 -5.87
CA TYR A 97 25.39 34.89 -4.44
C TYR A 97 25.78 36.32 -4.07
N PHE A 98 26.44 37.04 -4.98
CA PHE A 98 26.87 38.43 -4.76
C PHE A 98 25.74 39.47 -4.81
N ARG A 99 24.56 39.12 -5.35
CA ARG A 99 23.37 40.00 -5.41
C ARG A 99 22.44 39.84 -4.21
N VAL A 100 22.71 38.86 -3.35
CA VAL A 100 21.84 38.53 -2.20
C VAL A 100 22.68 38.61 -0.93
N PRO A 101 22.32 39.46 0.05
CA PRO A 101 22.97 39.47 1.35
C PRO A 101 22.96 38.07 2.00
N LEU A 102 24.06 37.69 2.66
CA LEU A 102 24.26 36.36 3.24
C LEU A 102 23.10 35.92 4.15
N ILE A 103 22.54 36.85 4.92
CA ILE A 103 21.40 36.60 5.82
C ILE A 103 20.15 36.07 5.10
N TYR A 104 20.00 36.34 3.80
CA TYR A 104 18.85 35.91 3.00
C TYR A 104 19.12 34.65 2.18
N TRP A 105 20.34 34.09 2.17
CA TRP A 105 20.63 32.91 1.35
C TRP A 105 19.74 31.71 1.71
N SER A 106 19.58 31.45 3.01
CA SER A 106 18.69 30.37 3.49
C SER A 106 17.26 30.56 2.98
N ASP A 107 16.71 31.77 3.13
CA ASP A 107 15.37 32.11 2.65
C ASP A 107 15.21 31.91 1.14
N ARG A 108 16.21 32.32 0.33
CA ARG A 108 16.17 32.17 -1.13
C ARG A 108 16.26 30.71 -1.56
N ILE A 109 17.12 29.93 -0.92
CA ILE A 109 17.30 28.49 -1.21
C ILE A 109 16.06 27.70 -0.78
N GLU A 110 15.48 28.03 0.36
CA GLU A 110 14.26 27.39 0.85
C GLU A 110 13.08 27.68 -0.08
N LYS A 111 12.89 28.94 -0.49
CA LYS A 111 11.87 29.30 -1.48
C LYS A 111 12.08 28.62 -2.83
N ALA A 112 13.33 28.51 -3.29
CA ALA A 112 13.67 27.75 -4.49
C ALA A 112 13.28 26.27 -4.35
N LYS A 113 13.55 25.65 -3.20
CA LYS A 113 13.16 24.27 -2.93
C LYS A 113 11.65 24.10 -2.87
N SER A 114 10.93 25.02 -2.21
CA SER A 114 9.46 25.02 -2.17
C SER A 114 8.83 25.24 -3.55
N ALA A 115 9.52 25.94 -4.45
CA ALA A 115 9.11 26.09 -5.84
C ALA A 115 9.38 24.85 -6.71
N GLY A 116 9.99 23.79 -6.15
CA GLY A 116 10.27 22.53 -6.86
C GLY A 116 11.63 22.48 -7.54
N LEU A 117 12.55 23.40 -7.23
CA LEU A 117 13.93 23.33 -7.75
C LEU A 117 14.76 22.30 -6.98
N ASP A 118 15.61 21.57 -7.71
CA ASP A 118 16.50 20.54 -7.16
C ASP A 118 17.97 20.93 -7.20
N ALA A 119 18.31 21.97 -7.97
CA ALA A 119 19.65 22.51 -8.09
C ALA A 119 19.63 24.04 -8.15
N ILE A 120 20.76 24.66 -7.81
CA ILE A 120 21.01 26.09 -7.97
C ILE A 120 22.20 26.28 -8.90
N GLN A 121 22.05 27.18 -9.87
CA GLN A 121 23.15 27.69 -10.69
C GLN A 121 23.66 28.99 -10.08
N LEU A 122 24.95 29.05 -9.77
CA LEU A 122 25.60 30.23 -9.16
C LEU A 122 26.08 31.24 -10.21
#